data_AF-A0A9D4IGU2-F1
#
_entry.id   AF-A0A9D4IGU2-F1
#
_cell.length_a   1.000
_cell.length_b   1.000
_cell.length_c   1.000
_cell.angle_alpha   90.00
_cell.angle_beta   90.00
_cell.angle_gamma   90.00
#
_symmetry.space_group_name_H-M   'P 1'
#
loop_
_entity.id
_entity.type
_entity.pdbx_description
1 polymer ?
#
loop_
_entity_poly.entity_id
_entity_poly.type
_entity_poly.pdbx_seq_one_letter_code
_entity_poly.pdbx_strand_id
1 'polypeptide(L)'
;MNYYHTQYLIDMIRYGSETISHLQINVPDQFVVPEVREHLYVPGSGLAQVSLFRDVVTPGFFKLYMNCEDIFRKPYGAGEMNMFNFAYNLLSLRFMKTNQQLPQETLITALQYLNVGLQRQLSYMNIDGSFRMFQDDEDSTSIWLSAFVANTLHEARFGEWKHDIYIPINLIDKIVVWLCSKQNETGAWYPDNQIFDRKFASVKAGSGALFGDPVPLTAYVLIALYKIETDVSGATRYTSLTLPFPTTRLS
;
A
#
# COMPACT_ATOMS: atom_id res chain seq x y z
N MET A 1 -15.02 2.04 -20.52
CA MET A 1 -15.81 0.99 -19.83
C MET A 1 -16.26 1.55 -18.50
N ASN A 2 -17.57 1.71 -18.30
CA ASN A 2 -18.13 2.13 -17.02
C ASN A 2 -18.27 0.89 -16.14
N TYR A 3 -17.38 0.74 -15.16
CA TYR A 3 -17.48 -0.30 -14.14
C TYR A 3 -18.16 0.29 -12.91
N TYR A 4 -19.31 -0.25 -12.55
CA TYR A 4 -19.98 0.06 -11.28
C TYR A 4 -19.69 -1.09 -10.32
N HIS A 5 -19.04 -0.78 -9.20
CA HIS A 5 -18.77 -1.73 -8.13
C HIS A 5 -19.47 -1.24 -6.87
N THR A 6 -20.40 -2.04 -6.36
CA THR A 6 -21.10 -1.78 -5.11
C THR A 6 -20.79 -2.92 -4.15
N GLN A 7 -20.21 -2.60 -3.00
CA GLN A 7 -19.96 -3.54 -1.92
C GLN A 7 -21.05 -3.41 -0.86
N TYR A 8 -21.56 -4.55 -0.39
CA TYR A 8 -22.50 -4.63 0.71
C TYR A 8 -21.90 -5.51 1.81
N LEU A 9 -21.74 -4.95 3.00
CA LEU A 9 -21.40 -5.73 4.19
C LEU A 9 -22.70 -6.23 4.80
N ILE A 10 -22.83 -7.56 4.90
CA ILE A 10 -24.02 -8.20 5.46
C ILE A 10 -23.59 -8.97 6.72
N ASP A 11 -24.19 -8.62 7.86
CA ASP A 11 -24.10 -9.43 9.07
C ASP A 11 -24.98 -10.68 8.91
N MET A 12 -24.34 -11.80 8.59
CA MET A 12 -25.04 -13.07 8.37
C MET A 12 -25.62 -13.68 9.65
N ILE A 13 -25.20 -13.24 10.85
CA ILE A 13 -25.66 -13.81 12.12
C ILE A 13 -26.98 -13.18 12.55
N ARG A 14 -27.08 -11.84 12.48
CA ARG A 14 -28.25 -11.13 13.02
C ARG A 14 -29.31 -10.81 11.98
N TYR A 15 -28.89 -10.53 10.74
CA TYR A 15 -29.77 -9.94 9.73
C TYR A 15 -29.68 -10.62 8.37
N GLY A 16 -29.01 -11.78 8.28
CA GLY A 16 -28.76 -12.47 7.01
C GLY A 16 -30.05 -12.80 6.25
N SER A 17 -31.06 -13.36 6.91
CA SER A 17 -32.32 -13.76 6.27
C SER A 17 -33.14 -12.58 5.76
N GLU A 18 -33.15 -11.45 6.46
CA GLU A 18 -33.89 -10.26 6.04
C GLU A 18 -33.14 -9.46 4.98
N THR A 19 -31.84 -9.27 5.16
CA THR A 19 -31.04 -8.44 4.25
C THR A 19 -30.88 -9.11 2.89
N ILE A 20 -30.70 -10.43 2.84
CA ILE A 20 -30.52 -11.16 1.58
C ILE A 20 -31.83 -11.24 0.79
N SER A 21 -32.96 -11.47 1.46
CA SER A 21 -34.26 -11.56 0.78
C SER A 21 -34.72 -10.23 0.20
N HIS A 22 -34.27 -9.10 0.77
CA HIS A 22 -34.56 -7.76 0.28
C HIS A 22 -33.40 -7.10 -0.51
N LEU A 23 -32.34 -7.84 -0.82
CA LEU A 23 -31.21 -7.31 -1.58
C LEU A 23 -31.61 -7.03 -3.04
N GLN A 24 -31.92 -5.78 -3.34
CA GLN A 24 -32.19 -5.32 -4.70
C GLN A 24 -30.93 -4.67 -5.29
N ILE A 25 -30.41 -5.27 -6.36
CA ILE A 25 -29.34 -4.67 -7.14
C ILE A 25 -30.02 -3.93 -8.29
N ASN A 26 -30.02 -2.60 -8.23
CA ASN A 26 -30.50 -1.77 -9.33
C ASN A 26 -29.58 -1.97 -10.53
N VAL A 27 -30.06 -2.76 -11.51
CA VAL A 27 -29.46 -2.83 -12.83
C VAL A 27 -30.12 -1.73 -13.66
N PRO A 28 -29.38 -0.65 -14.02
CA PRO A 28 -29.97 0.39 -14.84
C PRO A 28 -30.24 -0.17 -16.24
N ASP A 29 -31.50 -0.52 -16.52
CA ASP A 29 -31.97 -0.70 -17.89
C ASP A 29 -32.05 0.68 -18.55
N GLN A 30 -30.97 1.08 -19.22
CA GLN A 30 -31.06 2.25 -20.09
C GLN A 30 -31.88 1.85 -21.33
N PHE A 31 -33.13 2.31 -21.37
CA PHE A 31 -33.96 2.21 -22.58
C PHE A 31 -33.26 2.99 -23.70
N VAL A 32 -32.90 2.29 -24.77
CA VAL A 32 -32.23 2.87 -25.94
C VAL A 32 -33.28 3.33 -26.93
N VAL A 33 -33.30 4.63 -27.25
CA VAL A 33 -34.03 5.13 -28.42
C VAL A 33 -33.21 4.75 -29.67
N PRO A 34 -33.79 4.05 -30.66
CA PRO A 34 -33.10 3.79 -31.93
C PRO A 34 -32.60 5.09 -32.56
N GLU A 35 -31.40 5.08 -33.17
CA GLU A 35 -30.78 6.17 -33.96
C GLU A 35 -29.90 7.22 -33.25
N VAL A 36 -29.64 7.13 -31.95
CA VAL A 36 -28.72 8.07 -31.26
C VAL A 36 -27.29 7.50 -31.19
N ARG A 37 -26.36 8.00 -32.01
CA ARG A 37 -24.97 7.48 -32.15
C ARG A 37 -24.08 7.53 -30.89
N GLU A 38 -24.42 8.30 -29.86
CA GLU A 38 -23.62 8.39 -28.64
C GLU A 38 -24.07 7.34 -27.60
N HIS A 39 -23.79 6.06 -27.87
CA HIS A 39 -24.02 5.02 -26.87
C HIS A 39 -22.79 4.87 -25.97
N LEU A 40 -22.96 5.04 -24.65
CA LEU A 40 -21.94 4.77 -23.63
C LEU A 40 -21.64 3.27 -23.43
N TYR A 41 -22.39 2.38 -24.10
CA TYR A 41 -22.26 0.92 -24.02
C TYR A 41 -22.73 0.24 -25.32
N VAL A 42 -22.25 -0.99 -25.56
CA VAL A 42 -22.65 -1.81 -26.72
C VAL A 42 -23.88 -2.65 -26.33
N PRO A 43 -24.99 -2.63 -27.11
CA PRO A 43 -26.17 -3.46 -26.82
C PRO A 43 -25.80 -4.95 -26.68
N GLY A 44 -26.29 -5.61 -25.63
CA GLY A 44 -26.00 -7.03 -25.35
C GLY A 44 -24.65 -7.31 -24.70
N SER A 45 -23.82 -6.30 -24.41
CA SER A 45 -22.51 -6.48 -23.76
C SER A 45 -22.52 -6.37 -22.22
N GLY A 46 -23.70 -6.36 -21.61
CA GLY A 46 -23.84 -6.32 -20.15
C GLY A 46 -23.26 -7.58 -19.49
N LEU A 47 -22.32 -7.40 -18.57
CA LEU A 47 -21.75 -8.47 -17.76
C LEU A 47 -21.88 -8.11 -16.28
N ALA A 48 -22.52 -8.99 -15.50
CA ALA A 48 -22.62 -8.88 -14.06
C ALA A 48 -21.82 -10.02 -13.40
N GLN A 49 -21.01 -9.68 -12.41
CA GLN A 49 -20.28 -10.65 -11.60
C GLN A 49 -20.61 -10.40 -10.14
N VAL A 50 -21.05 -11.44 -9.44
CA VAL A 50 -21.30 -11.42 -8.00
C VAL A 50 -20.23 -12.27 -7.33
N SER A 51 -19.69 -11.79 -6.22
CA SER A 51 -18.73 -12.53 -5.41
C SER A 51 -19.12 -12.39 -3.95
N LEU A 52 -19.24 -13.52 -3.26
CA LEU A 52 -19.65 -13.61 -1.86
C LEU A 52 -18.49 -14.12 -1.04
N PHE A 53 -18.24 -13.47 0.09
CA PHE A 53 -17.12 -13.77 0.97
C PHE A 53 -17.63 -13.95 2.39
N ARG A 54 -17.06 -14.92 3.10
CA ARG A 54 -17.45 -15.26 4.48
C ARG A 54 -16.63 -14.51 5.53
N ASP A 55 -15.71 -13.67 5.09
CA ASP A 55 -14.83 -12.88 5.94
C ASP A 55 -14.90 -11.41 5.51
N VAL A 56 -14.68 -10.50 6.46
CA VAL A 56 -14.70 -9.06 6.26
C VAL A 56 -13.54 -8.63 5.38
N VAL A 57 -12.43 -9.36 5.41
CA VAL A 57 -11.29 -9.12 4.54
C VAL A 57 -11.53 -9.87 3.22
N THR A 58 -11.89 -9.12 2.17
CA THR A 58 -12.32 -9.59 0.83
C THR A 58 -11.47 -8.89 -0.24
N PRO A 59 -11.25 -9.37 -1.50
CA PRO A 59 -11.41 -10.67 -2.15
C PRO A 59 -10.04 -11.33 -2.47
N GLY A 60 -8.97 -10.82 -1.87
CA GLY A 60 -7.64 -11.13 -2.35
C GLY A 60 -7.09 -12.51 -1.97
N PHE A 61 -7.64 -13.11 -0.93
CA PHE A 61 -7.10 -14.31 -0.29
C PHE A 61 -7.14 -15.59 -1.13
N PHE A 62 -7.81 -15.59 -2.29
CA PHE A 62 -7.96 -16.78 -3.13
C PHE A 62 -6.93 -16.88 -4.25
N LYS A 63 -6.11 -15.83 -4.42
CA LYS A 63 -4.94 -15.90 -5.30
C LYS A 63 -3.69 -16.01 -4.44
N LEU A 64 -2.84 -16.97 -4.78
CA LEU A 64 -1.55 -17.25 -4.13
C LEU A 64 -0.67 -15.99 -4.02
N TYR A 65 -0.77 -15.13 -5.03
CA TYR A 65 -0.05 -13.88 -5.16
C TYR A 65 -0.94 -12.91 -5.94
N MET A 66 -0.99 -11.66 -5.49
CA MET A 66 -1.77 -10.62 -6.15
C MET A 66 -0.92 -9.46 -6.60
N ASN A 67 -1.22 -8.98 -7.80
CA ASN A 67 -0.65 -7.76 -8.33
C ASN A 67 -1.67 -6.62 -8.33
N CYS A 68 -1.18 -5.38 -8.44
CA CYS A 68 -1.98 -4.18 -8.68
C CYS A 68 -2.90 -4.32 -9.90
N GLU A 69 -2.50 -5.10 -10.90
CA GLU A 69 -3.33 -5.45 -12.05
C GLU A 69 -4.55 -6.30 -11.64
N ASP A 70 -4.37 -7.26 -10.74
CA ASP A 70 -5.46 -8.10 -10.25
C ASP A 70 -6.44 -7.29 -9.37
N ILE A 71 -5.92 -6.37 -8.56
CA ILE A 71 -6.69 -5.62 -7.55
C ILE A 71 -7.36 -4.40 -8.16
N PHE A 72 -6.60 -3.58 -8.90
CA PHE A 72 -7.06 -2.29 -9.43
C PHE A 72 -7.30 -2.29 -10.93
N ARG A 73 -6.99 -3.39 -11.64
CA ARG A 73 -7.04 -3.47 -13.12
C ARG A 73 -6.26 -2.33 -13.79
N LYS A 74 -5.12 -1.95 -13.19
CA LYS A 74 -4.20 -0.94 -13.69
C LYS A 74 -2.83 -1.55 -13.94
N PRO A 75 -2.16 -1.21 -15.06
CA PRO A 75 -0.80 -1.66 -15.30
C PRO A 75 0.10 -1.15 -14.18
N TYR A 76 1.06 -1.97 -13.77
CA TYR A 76 2.04 -1.60 -12.75
C TYR A 76 3.46 -1.57 -13.31
N GLY A 77 4.27 -0.68 -12.76
CA GLY A 77 5.64 -0.44 -13.23
C GLY A 77 6.40 0.60 -12.41
N ALA A 78 5.68 1.42 -11.65
CA ALA A 78 6.27 2.31 -10.65
C ALA A 78 6.70 1.53 -9.39
N GLY A 79 7.75 2.01 -8.72
CA GLY A 79 8.24 1.50 -7.44
C GLY A 79 7.18 1.56 -6.33
N GLU A 80 6.26 2.53 -6.38
CA GLU A 80 5.09 2.59 -5.48
C GLU A 80 4.23 1.33 -5.60
N MET A 81 3.82 0.98 -6.82
CA MET A 81 2.92 -0.14 -7.06
C MET A 81 3.60 -1.47 -6.74
N ASN A 82 4.91 -1.56 -6.98
CA ASN A 82 5.69 -2.73 -6.60
C ASN A 82 5.73 -2.91 -5.07
N MET A 83 6.02 -1.84 -4.32
CA MET A 83 5.99 -1.89 -2.86
C MET A 83 4.57 -2.12 -2.31
N PHE A 84 3.54 -1.56 -2.94
CA PHE A 84 2.15 -1.83 -2.59
C PHE A 84 1.82 -3.32 -2.72
N ASN A 85 2.21 -3.96 -3.84
CA ASN A 85 2.02 -5.40 -4.02
C ASN A 85 2.74 -6.18 -2.93
N PHE A 86 4.00 -5.84 -2.65
CA PHE A 86 4.78 -6.49 -1.61
C PHE A 86 4.10 -6.37 -0.24
N ALA A 87 3.73 -5.16 0.19
CA ALA A 87 3.04 -4.90 1.45
C ALA A 87 1.71 -5.66 1.55
N TYR A 88 0.91 -5.64 0.48
CA TYR A 88 -0.40 -6.28 0.46
C TYR A 88 -0.31 -7.80 0.54
N ASN A 89 0.61 -8.42 -0.21
CA ASN A 89 0.83 -9.87 -0.14
C ASN A 89 1.38 -10.27 1.25
N LEU A 90 2.30 -9.49 1.82
CA LEU A 90 2.83 -9.72 3.16
C LEU A 90 1.72 -9.69 4.23
N LEU A 91 0.87 -8.65 4.23
CA LEU A 91 -0.24 -8.54 5.16
C LEU A 91 -1.28 -9.65 4.96
N SER A 92 -1.53 -10.04 3.71
CA SER A 92 -2.44 -11.13 3.38
C SER A 92 -1.93 -12.47 3.93
N LEU A 93 -0.63 -12.76 3.81
CA LEU A 93 -0.01 -13.94 4.41
C LEU A 93 -0.08 -13.90 5.93
N ARG A 94 0.14 -12.74 6.55
CA ARG A 94 0.02 -12.56 8.02
C ARG A 94 -1.39 -12.89 8.50
N PHE A 95 -2.39 -12.41 7.77
CA PHE A 95 -3.79 -12.67 8.08
C PHE A 95 -4.15 -14.15 7.93
N MET A 96 -3.87 -14.76 6.77
CA MET A 96 -4.16 -16.18 6.52
C MET A 96 -3.47 -17.10 7.52
N LYS A 97 -2.24 -16.75 7.91
CA LYS A 97 -1.50 -17.49 8.93
C LYS A 97 -2.12 -17.36 10.32
N THR A 98 -2.52 -16.15 10.72
CA THR A 98 -3.18 -15.91 12.03
C THR A 98 -4.49 -16.69 12.15
N ASN A 99 -5.23 -16.82 11.04
CA ASN A 99 -6.47 -17.58 10.98
C ASN A 99 -6.28 -19.09 10.75
N GLN A 100 -5.03 -19.58 10.69
CA GLN A 100 -4.70 -21.00 10.40
C GLN A 100 -5.25 -21.51 9.06
N GLN A 101 -5.45 -20.61 8.10
CA GLN A 101 -6.01 -20.90 6.77
C GLN A 101 -4.93 -21.11 5.69
N LEU A 102 -3.64 -21.11 6.08
CA LEU A 102 -2.52 -21.10 5.13
C LEU A 102 -1.85 -22.48 5.03
N PRO A 103 -2.05 -23.23 3.93
CA PRO A 103 -1.31 -24.47 3.70
C PRO A 103 0.17 -24.18 3.41
N GLN A 104 1.05 -25.09 3.83
CA GLN A 104 2.51 -24.90 3.77
C GLN A 104 3.03 -24.72 2.34
N GLU A 105 2.50 -25.46 1.36
CA GLU A 105 2.89 -25.34 -0.05
C GLU A 105 2.62 -23.93 -0.60
N THR A 106 1.44 -23.38 -0.29
CA THR A 106 1.04 -22.03 -0.68
C THR A 106 1.93 -20.97 -0.04
N LEU A 107 2.28 -21.15 1.23
CA LEU A 107 3.21 -20.26 1.93
C LEU A 107 4.57 -20.21 1.22
N ILE A 108 5.16 -21.36 0.89
CA ILE A 108 6.48 -21.42 0.23
C ILE A 108 6.46 -20.67 -1.09
N THR A 109 5.47 -20.92 -1.94
CA THR A 109 5.37 -20.24 -3.24
C THR A 109 5.12 -18.74 -3.08
N ALA A 110 4.26 -18.32 -2.14
CA ALA A 110 4.01 -16.91 -1.88
C ALA A 110 5.26 -16.18 -1.37
N LEU A 111 6.07 -16.81 -0.52
CA LEU A 111 7.35 -16.28 -0.04
C LEU A 111 8.38 -16.15 -1.17
N GLN A 112 8.41 -17.09 -2.12
CA GLN A 112 9.25 -16.97 -3.32
C GLN A 112 8.86 -15.73 -4.15
N TYR A 113 7.56 -15.48 -4.34
CA TYR A 113 7.10 -14.28 -5.03
C TYR A 113 7.44 -13.00 -4.27
N LEU A 114 7.31 -12.99 -2.94
CA LEU A 114 7.73 -11.85 -2.12
C LEU A 114 9.23 -11.58 -2.23
N ASN A 115 10.07 -12.62 -2.28
CA ASN A 115 11.51 -12.46 -2.50
C ASN A 115 11.82 -11.82 -3.87
N VAL A 116 11.12 -12.23 -4.93
CA VAL A 116 11.24 -11.60 -6.25
C VAL A 116 10.76 -10.14 -6.21
N GLY A 117 9.63 -9.86 -5.55
CA GLY A 117 9.10 -8.51 -5.37
C GLY A 117 10.05 -7.60 -4.58
N LEU A 118 10.71 -8.13 -3.56
CA LEU A 118 11.74 -7.44 -2.78
C LEU A 118 12.95 -7.08 -3.63
N GLN A 119 13.48 -8.05 -4.39
CA GLN A 119 14.60 -7.79 -5.31
C GLN A 119 14.24 -6.75 -6.37
N ARG A 120 13.02 -6.83 -6.91
CA ARG A 120 12.50 -5.83 -7.84
C ARG A 120 12.33 -4.47 -7.18
N GLN A 121 12.01 -4.38 -5.88
CA GLN A 121 11.98 -3.08 -5.22
C GLN A 121 13.38 -2.50 -5.07
N LEU A 122 14.35 -3.34 -4.70
CA LEU A 122 15.73 -2.90 -4.48
C LEU A 122 16.37 -2.33 -5.75
N SER A 123 15.88 -2.67 -6.95
CA SER A 123 16.35 -2.03 -8.19
C SER A 123 15.91 -0.56 -8.34
N TYR A 124 14.95 -0.09 -7.53
CA TYR A 124 14.57 1.32 -7.43
C TYR A 124 15.33 2.06 -6.31
N MET A 125 16.30 1.40 -5.65
CA MET A 125 17.09 2.02 -4.59
C MET A 125 18.32 2.72 -5.17
N ASN A 126 18.54 3.97 -4.75
CA ASN A 126 19.73 4.74 -5.07
C ASN A 126 20.90 4.39 -4.13
N ILE A 127 22.11 4.82 -4.51
CA ILE A 127 23.34 4.55 -3.76
C ILE A 127 23.31 5.20 -2.37
N ASP A 128 22.58 6.29 -2.19
CA ASP A 128 22.42 7.01 -0.92
C ASP A 128 21.40 6.37 0.04
N GLY A 129 20.54 5.47 -0.45
CA GLY A 129 19.47 4.85 0.34
C GLY A 129 18.06 5.34 0.00
N SER A 130 17.94 6.32 -0.90
CA SER A 130 16.65 6.81 -1.36
C SER A 130 15.99 5.87 -2.37
N PHE A 131 14.68 5.99 -2.53
CA PHE A 131 13.92 5.27 -3.55
C PHE A 131 13.40 6.20 -4.64
N ARG A 132 13.50 5.74 -5.88
CA ARG A 132 12.94 6.39 -7.06
C ARG A 132 11.57 5.82 -7.43
N MET A 133 10.70 6.62 -8.03
CA MET A 133 9.38 6.16 -8.47
C MET A 133 9.43 5.33 -9.75
N PHE A 134 10.35 5.66 -10.66
CA PHE A 134 10.56 4.96 -11.94
C PHE A 134 12.04 4.62 -12.10
N GLN A 135 12.35 3.49 -12.75
CA GLN A 135 13.74 3.05 -12.90
C GLN A 135 14.55 4.00 -13.77
N ASP A 136 13.92 4.54 -14.82
CA ASP A 136 14.55 5.40 -15.84
C ASP A 136 14.91 6.81 -15.34
N ASP A 137 14.47 7.16 -14.13
CA ASP A 137 14.66 8.49 -13.54
C ASP A 137 15.74 8.43 -12.46
N GLU A 138 17.01 8.45 -12.91
CA GLU A 138 18.19 8.23 -12.07
C GLU A 138 18.41 9.29 -10.98
N ASP A 139 17.98 10.53 -11.24
CA ASP A 139 18.14 11.66 -10.32
C ASP A 139 16.92 11.86 -9.40
N SER A 140 15.81 11.15 -9.65
CA SER A 140 14.61 11.27 -8.81
C SER A 140 14.78 10.57 -7.47
N THR A 141 14.25 11.23 -6.45
CA THR A 141 14.10 10.68 -5.10
C THR A 141 12.68 10.94 -4.61
N SER A 142 12.17 10.04 -3.78
CA SER A 142 10.84 10.16 -3.18
C SER A 142 10.92 9.87 -1.69
N ILE A 143 10.82 10.91 -0.86
CA ILE A 143 10.76 10.80 0.60
C ILE A 143 9.60 9.89 1.02
N TRP A 144 8.44 10.05 0.39
CA TRP A 144 7.26 9.23 0.69
C TRP A 144 7.51 7.75 0.40
N LEU A 145 8.04 7.42 -0.78
CA LEU A 145 8.30 6.03 -1.15
C LEU A 145 9.38 5.43 -0.24
N SER A 146 10.46 6.16 0.03
CA SER A 146 11.50 5.73 0.96
C SER A 146 10.93 5.40 2.35
N ALA A 147 10.06 6.25 2.90
CA ALA A 147 9.43 6.01 4.19
C ALA A 147 8.46 4.80 4.14
N PHE A 148 7.71 4.65 3.05
CA PHE A 148 6.81 3.50 2.86
C PHE A 148 7.59 2.19 2.76
N VAL A 149 8.69 2.19 2.02
CA VAL A 149 9.59 1.03 1.89
C VAL A 149 10.22 0.69 3.25
N ALA A 150 10.77 1.67 3.96
CA ALA A 150 11.38 1.43 5.28
C ALA A 150 10.41 0.78 6.26
N ASN A 151 9.19 1.33 6.38
CA ASN A 151 8.14 0.78 7.24
C ASN A 151 7.73 -0.64 6.81
N THR A 152 7.55 -0.89 5.51
CA THR A 152 7.12 -2.20 5.01
C THR A 152 8.21 -3.26 5.18
N LEU A 153 9.48 -2.92 4.91
CA LEU A 153 10.63 -3.81 5.12
C LEU A 153 10.83 -4.12 6.60
N HIS A 154 10.61 -3.13 7.46
CA HIS A 154 10.60 -3.32 8.90
C HIS A 154 9.53 -4.35 9.30
N GLU A 155 8.26 -4.14 8.94
CA GLU A 155 7.18 -5.09 9.23
C GLU A 155 7.45 -6.49 8.63
N ALA A 156 8.07 -6.59 7.45
CA ALA A 156 8.42 -7.86 6.82
C ALA A 156 9.51 -8.64 7.59
N ARG A 157 10.42 -7.91 8.25
CA ARG A 157 11.51 -8.49 9.04
C ARG A 157 10.99 -9.17 10.31
N PHE A 158 9.90 -8.67 10.89
CA PHE A 158 9.29 -9.20 12.10
C PHE A 158 8.19 -10.19 11.73
N GLY A 159 8.55 -11.46 11.70
CA GLY A 159 7.61 -12.54 11.43
C GLY A 159 8.29 -13.90 11.42
N GLU A 160 7.49 -14.96 11.37
CA GLU A 160 7.98 -16.33 11.33
C GLU A 160 8.72 -16.67 10.01
N TRP A 161 8.51 -15.89 8.95
CA TRP A 161 9.17 -16.01 7.65
C TRP A 161 10.53 -15.29 7.56
N LYS A 162 11.08 -14.80 8.67
CA LYS A 162 12.43 -14.19 8.71
C LYS A 162 13.52 -15.12 8.14
N HIS A 163 13.32 -16.43 8.22
CA HIS A 163 14.23 -17.42 7.66
C HIS A 163 14.12 -17.54 6.14
N ASP A 164 12.95 -17.23 5.57
CA ASP A 164 12.65 -17.37 4.14
C ASP A 164 12.85 -16.05 3.38
N ILE A 165 12.59 -14.90 4.04
CA ILE A 165 12.81 -13.55 3.51
C ILE A 165 13.82 -12.85 4.41
N TYR A 166 15.07 -12.80 3.96
CA TYR A 166 16.14 -12.14 4.69
C TYR A 166 16.27 -10.67 4.29
N ILE A 167 15.95 -9.77 5.23
CA ILE A 167 16.13 -8.32 5.07
C ILE A 167 17.25 -7.86 6.01
N PRO A 168 18.40 -7.39 5.48
CA PRO A 168 19.50 -6.95 6.31
C PRO A 168 19.13 -5.66 7.06
N ILE A 169 19.49 -5.56 8.35
CA ILE A 169 19.20 -4.36 9.16
C ILE A 169 19.88 -3.10 8.59
N ASN A 170 21.10 -3.27 8.07
CA ASN A 170 21.88 -2.18 7.46
C ASN A 170 21.15 -1.52 6.28
N LEU A 171 20.27 -2.25 5.58
CA LEU A 171 19.45 -1.68 4.51
C LEU A 171 18.43 -0.69 5.06
N ILE A 172 17.72 -1.06 6.13
CA ILE A 172 16.74 -0.19 6.79
C ILE A 172 17.45 1.01 7.41
N ASP A 173 18.57 0.78 8.11
CA ASP A 173 19.38 1.84 8.72
C ASP A 173 19.80 2.88 7.68
N LYS A 174 20.23 2.43 6.48
CA LYS A 174 20.61 3.33 5.39
C LYS A 174 19.46 4.21 4.92
N ILE A 175 18.25 3.66 4.80
CA ILE A 175 17.05 4.43 4.40
C ILE A 175 16.68 5.43 5.50
N VAL A 176 16.74 5.01 6.77
CA VAL A 176 16.44 5.87 7.93
C VAL A 176 17.42 7.04 8.04
N VAL A 177 18.72 6.78 7.90
CA VAL A 177 19.75 7.83 7.91
C VAL A 177 19.50 8.85 6.79
N TRP A 178 19.17 8.37 5.60
CA TRP A 178 18.82 9.25 4.48
C TRP A 178 17.55 10.08 4.78
N LEU A 179 16.49 9.48 5.31
CA LEU A 179 15.25 10.19 5.68
C LEU A 179 15.53 11.27 6.75
N CYS A 180 16.35 10.97 7.75
CA CYS A 180 16.74 11.94 8.78
C CYS A 180 17.53 13.10 8.18
N SER A 181 18.40 12.85 7.20
CA SER A 181 19.16 13.91 6.51
C SER A 181 18.29 14.87 5.69
N LYS A 182 17.06 14.48 5.36
CA LYS A 182 16.09 15.29 4.60
C LYS A 182 15.13 16.09 5.48
N GLN A 183 15.27 16.00 6.79
CA GLN A 183 14.47 16.77 7.74
C GLN A 183 14.91 18.23 7.77
N ASN A 184 13.96 19.17 7.73
CA ASN A 184 14.26 20.60 7.83
C ASN A 184 14.50 21.05 9.29
N GLU A 185 14.99 22.27 9.51
CA GLU A 185 15.22 22.88 10.83
C GLU A 185 13.95 22.92 11.70
N THR A 186 12.78 23.03 11.06
CA THR A 186 11.47 23.01 11.74
C THR A 186 11.02 21.59 12.12
N GLY A 187 11.76 20.56 11.71
CA GLY A 187 11.42 19.16 11.89
C GLY A 187 10.50 18.57 10.81
N ALA A 188 10.08 19.37 9.82
CA ALA A 188 9.18 18.94 8.75
C ALA A 188 9.92 18.31 7.56
N TRP A 189 9.24 17.40 6.86
CA TRP A 189 9.63 16.89 5.55
C TRP A 189 8.78 17.52 4.45
N TYR A 190 9.43 18.01 3.40
CA TYR A 190 8.77 18.56 2.23
C TYR A 190 8.74 17.53 1.11
N PRO A 191 7.67 17.47 0.30
CA PRO A 191 7.64 16.59 -0.86
C PRO A 191 8.71 16.99 -1.87
N ASP A 192 9.31 15.99 -2.52
CA ASP A 192 10.24 16.22 -3.62
C ASP A 192 9.53 16.90 -4.80
N ASN A 193 10.31 17.55 -5.68
CA ASN A 193 9.80 18.39 -6.77
C ASN A 193 8.82 17.68 -7.73
N GLN A 194 8.79 16.35 -7.75
CA GLN A 194 7.93 15.55 -8.61
C GLN A 194 7.01 14.64 -7.79
N ILE A 195 5.79 15.13 -7.53
CA ILE A 195 4.76 14.37 -6.83
C ILE A 195 4.05 13.48 -7.85
N PHE A 196 4.39 12.18 -7.86
CA PHE A 196 3.78 11.20 -8.76
C PHE A 196 2.49 10.57 -8.21
N ASP A 197 2.31 10.58 -6.89
CA ASP A 197 1.12 10.03 -6.24
C ASP A 197 -0.04 11.04 -6.25
N ARG A 198 -1.14 10.67 -6.92
CA ARG A 198 -2.40 11.45 -6.97
C ARG A 198 -3.19 11.42 -5.66
N LYS A 199 -2.83 10.57 -4.68
CA LYS A 199 -3.48 10.52 -3.37
C LYS A 199 -2.79 11.47 -2.37
N PHE A 200 -1.48 11.69 -2.52
CA PHE A 200 -0.74 12.74 -1.80
C PHE A 200 -0.83 14.11 -2.48
N ALA A 201 -0.85 14.16 -3.81
CA ALA A 201 -1.30 15.34 -4.54
C ALA A 201 -2.82 15.40 -4.45
N SER A 202 -3.34 15.92 -3.33
CA SER A 202 -4.77 16.11 -3.10
C SER A 202 -5.46 16.55 -4.41
N VAL A 203 -6.23 15.62 -4.97
CA VAL A 203 -7.05 15.85 -6.16
C VAL A 203 -7.90 17.06 -5.86
N LYS A 204 -7.56 18.22 -6.46
CA LYS A 204 -8.31 19.49 -6.49
C LYS A 204 -9.66 19.40 -5.76
N ALA A 205 -9.62 19.30 -4.44
CA ALA A 205 -10.80 19.38 -3.61
C ALA A 205 -11.06 20.87 -3.53
N GLY A 206 -12.22 21.28 -4.02
CA GLY A 206 -12.59 22.68 -4.09
C GLY A 206 -12.23 23.43 -2.81
N SER A 207 -11.62 24.61 -2.99
CA SER A 207 -11.12 25.52 -1.97
C SER A 207 -9.86 25.08 -1.19
N GLY A 208 -8.70 25.55 -1.66
CA GLY A 208 -7.73 26.25 -0.83
C GLY A 208 -6.94 25.54 0.28
N ALA A 209 -7.07 24.24 0.54
CA ALA A 209 -6.34 23.62 1.66
C ALA A 209 -5.61 22.33 1.27
N LEU A 210 -4.30 22.29 1.54
CA LEU A 210 -3.43 21.09 1.56
C LEU A 210 -2.81 20.58 0.25
N PHE A 211 -2.84 21.33 -0.85
CA PHE A 211 -2.05 20.94 -2.03
C PHE A 211 -0.56 21.16 -1.76
N GLY A 212 0.19 20.07 -1.54
CA GLY A 212 1.63 20.14 -1.24
C GLY A 212 1.97 20.53 0.20
N ASP A 213 0.99 20.50 1.12
CA ASP A 213 1.27 20.77 2.53
C ASP A 213 2.20 19.68 3.11
N PRO A 214 3.21 20.07 3.89
CA PRO A 214 4.20 19.13 4.45
C PRO A 214 3.61 18.26 5.58
N VAL A 215 2.44 18.61 6.12
CA VAL A 215 1.81 17.96 7.28
C VAL A 215 1.54 16.46 7.06
N PRO A 216 0.82 16.01 6.02
CA PRO A 216 0.56 14.59 5.80
C PRO A 216 1.84 13.78 5.57
N LEU A 217 2.82 14.36 4.86
CA LEU A 217 4.09 13.69 4.61
C LEU A 217 4.90 13.55 5.89
N THR A 218 5.01 14.63 6.65
CA THR A 218 5.71 14.67 7.95
C THR A 218 5.09 13.68 8.92
N ALA A 219 3.76 13.66 9.04
CA ALA A 219 3.05 12.72 9.91
C ALA A 219 3.32 11.26 9.49
N TYR A 220 3.31 10.97 8.18
CA TYR A 220 3.56 9.63 7.68
C TYR A 220 5.00 9.16 7.95
N VAL A 221 5.99 10.01 7.64
CA VAL A 221 7.42 9.72 7.89
C VAL A 221 7.65 9.52 9.38
N LEU A 222 7.06 10.35 10.23
CA LEU A 222 7.18 10.23 11.68
C LEU A 222 6.58 8.91 12.20
N ILE A 223 5.41 8.50 11.70
CA ILE A 223 4.81 7.20 12.06
C ILE A 223 5.73 6.04 11.64
N ALA A 224 6.30 6.10 10.44
CA ALA A 224 7.23 5.08 9.94
C ALA A 224 8.49 4.99 10.82
N LEU A 225 9.12 6.12 11.12
CA LEU A 225 10.33 6.17 11.95
C LEU A 225 10.06 5.71 13.39
N TYR A 226 8.95 6.14 13.98
CA TYR A 226 8.56 5.73 15.34
C TYR A 226 8.40 4.21 15.45
N LYS A 227 7.71 3.58 14.49
CA LYS A 227 7.57 2.12 14.44
C LYS A 227 8.91 1.39 14.36
N ILE A 228 9.85 1.93 13.58
CA ILE A 228 11.18 1.34 13.41
C ILE A 228 11.97 1.47 14.74
N GLU A 229 11.92 2.63 15.39
CA GLU A 229 12.64 2.92 16.63
C GLU A 229 12.17 2.06 17.82
N THR A 230 10.85 1.93 18.01
CA THR A 230 10.28 1.20 19.16
C THR A 230 10.73 -0.26 19.21
N ASP A 231 10.88 -0.88 18.03
CA ASP A 231 11.25 -2.29 17.91
C ASP A 231 12.77 -2.50 17.97
N VAL A 232 13.58 -1.52 17.57
CA VAL A 232 15.04 -1.55 17.77
C VAL A 232 15.38 -1.39 19.25
N SER A 233 14.61 -0.58 19.98
CA SER A 233 14.81 -0.36 21.42
C SER A 233 14.44 -1.59 22.27
N GLY A 234 13.52 -2.44 21.80
CA GLY A 234 13.18 -3.73 22.43
C GLY A 234 14.27 -4.81 22.25
N ALA A 235 15.19 -4.64 21.31
CA ALA A 235 16.28 -5.57 21.02
C ALA A 235 17.64 -4.87 21.14
N THR A 236 18.06 -4.57 22.38
CA THR A 236 19.42 -4.17 22.80
C THR A 236 20.38 -3.76 21.68
N ARG A 237 20.45 -2.46 21.38
CA ARG A 237 21.66 -1.82 20.83
C ARG A 237 21.94 -0.50 21.54
N TYR A 238 22.88 -0.58 22.48
CA TYR A 238 23.73 0.56 22.85
C TYR A 238 24.57 0.93 21.63
N THR A 239 24.21 1.98 20.89
CA THR A 239 25.12 3.01 20.34
C THR A 239 24.40 3.89 19.32
N SER A 240 24.31 5.18 19.65
CA SER A 240 24.24 6.34 18.75
C SER A 240 23.27 6.27 17.56
N LEU A 241 21.97 6.28 17.83
CA LEU A 241 21.00 6.90 16.93
C LEU A 241 20.00 7.66 17.81
N THR A 242 20.50 8.67 18.52
CA THR A 242 19.65 9.75 18.99
C THR A 242 19.13 10.43 17.74
N LEU A 243 17.91 10.08 17.33
CA LEU A 243 17.13 10.93 16.43
C LEU A 243 17.18 12.34 17.03
N PRO A 244 17.58 13.37 16.27
CA PRO A 244 17.59 14.73 16.75
C PRO A 244 16.13 15.20 16.82
N PHE A 245 15.38 14.70 17.80
CA PHE A 245 14.10 15.29 18.13
C PHE A 245 14.40 16.61 18.85
N PRO A 246 14.07 17.77 18.27
CA PRO A 246 14.04 18.99 19.06
C PRO A 246 12.95 18.80 20.12
N THR A 247 13.36 18.68 21.38
CA THR A 247 12.45 18.71 22.52
C THR A 247 11.86 20.12 22.63
N THR A 248 10.88 20.46 21.81
CA THR A 248 10.00 21.59 22.06
C THR A 248 9.06 21.19 23.19
N ARG A 249 9.53 21.43 24.42
CA ARG A 249 8.63 21.56 25.57
C ARG A 249 7.63 22.66 25.20
N LEU A 250 6.37 22.29 25.06
CA LEU A 250 5.26 23.23 25.13
C LEU A 250 5.32 23.85 26.53
N SER A 251 5.84 25.07 26.60
CA SER A 251 5.69 25.99 27.74
C SER A 251 4.39 26.75 27.63
#